data_AF-A0A424SQR7-F1
#
_entry.id   AF-A0A424SQR7-F1
#
_cell.length_a   1.000
_cell.length_b   1.000
_cell.length_c   1.000
_cell.angle_alpha   90.00
_cell.angle_beta   90.00
_cell.angle_gamma   90.00
#
_symmetry.space_group_name_H-M   'P 1'
#
loop_
_entity.id
_entity.type
_entity.pdbx_description
1 polymer ?
#
loop_
_entity_poly.entity_id
_entity_poly.type
_entity_poly.pdbx_seq_one_letter_code
_entity_poly.pdbx_strand_id
1 'polypeptide(L)'
;MIIECPKCKSTFNVADSIEKKIFSNFKCSICQHIWKVKAQNKKTSSDKKNRKENNYSYVLILNLVILLLAVLALILFKEKLVYSNSFWIEFYEFFLNLIPIK
;
A
#
# COMPACT_ATOMS: atom_id res chain seq x y z
N MET A 1 -11.38 19.70 -13.69
CA MET A 1 -10.61 20.71 -14.48
C MET A 1 -11.46 21.97 -14.72
N ILE A 2 -10.88 23.19 -14.66
CA ILE A 2 -11.59 24.44 -15.06
C ILE A 2 -11.31 24.72 -16.55
N ILE A 3 -12.37 24.89 -17.34
CA ILE A 3 -12.29 25.21 -18.77
C ILE A 3 -13.00 26.55 -19.03
N GLU A 4 -12.38 27.42 -19.82
CA GLU A 4 -12.95 28.71 -20.22
C GLU A 4 -13.48 28.65 -21.66
N CYS A 5 -14.65 29.26 -21.90
CA CYS A 5 -15.18 29.42 -23.25
C CYS A 5 -14.49 30.58 -23.99
N PRO A 6 -13.92 30.38 -25.20
CA PRO A 6 -13.23 31.43 -25.93
C PRO A 6 -14.15 32.56 -26.42
N LYS A 7 -15.46 32.31 -26.52
CA LYS A 7 -16.43 33.29 -27.04
C LYS A 7 -16.99 34.20 -25.96
N CYS A 8 -17.35 33.65 -24.79
CA CYS A 8 -18.03 34.40 -23.72
C CYS A 8 -17.22 34.50 -22.42
N LYS A 9 -16.00 33.94 -22.38
CA LYS A 9 -15.08 33.95 -21.23
C LYS A 9 -15.64 33.35 -19.94
N SER A 10 -16.75 32.61 -20.03
CA SER A 10 -17.34 31.92 -18.90
C SER A 10 -16.50 30.68 -18.55
N THR A 11 -16.33 30.45 -17.26
CA THR A 11 -15.55 29.34 -16.70
C THR A 11 -16.47 28.22 -16.24
N PHE A 12 -16.08 26.97 -16.51
CA PHE A 12 -16.85 25.77 -16.19
C PHE A 12 -15.96 24.76 -15.48
N ASN A 13 -16.46 24.17 -14.41
CA ASN A 13 -15.80 23.03 -13.75
C ASN A 13 -16.29 21.74 -14.40
N VAL A 14 -15.37 21.00 -15.02
CA VAL A 14 -15.66 19.76 -15.74
C VAL A 14 -15.15 18.57 -14.93
N ALA A 15 -15.97 17.52 -14.86
CA ALA A 15 -15.66 16.27 -14.16
C ALA A 15 -14.48 15.51 -14.79
N ASP A 16 -13.64 14.94 -13.95
CA ASP A 16 -12.38 14.28 -14.33
C ASP A 16 -12.58 13.03 -15.22
N SER A 17 -13.80 12.48 -15.28
CA SER A 17 -14.17 11.35 -16.13
C SER A 17 -14.11 11.68 -17.63
N ILE A 18 -14.22 12.95 -18.02
CA ILE A 18 -14.19 13.40 -19.42
C ILE A 18 -12.74 13.51 -19.95
N GLU A 19 -11.74 13.55 -19.06
CA GLU A 19 -10.32 13.67 -19.39
C GLU A 19 -9.77 12.47 -20.19
N LYS A 20 -10.38 11.29 -20.05
CA LYS A 20 -9.93 10.07 -20.74
C LYS A 20 -10.28 10.05 -22.24
N LYS A 21 -11.13 10.96 -22.72
CA LYS A 21 -11.47 11.04 -24.14
C LYS A 21 -10.52 12.02 -24.84
N ILE A 22 -9.66 11.47 -25.70
CA ILE A 22 -8.62 12.16 -26.49
C ILE A 22 -9.18 13.37 -27.27
N PHE A 23 -10.48 13.35 -27.58
CA PHE A 23 -11.19 14.48 -28.17
C PHE A 23 -12.56 14.64 -27.51
N SER A 24 -12.75 15.71 -26.74
CA SER A 24 -14.06 16.13 -26.26
C SER A 24 -14.45 17.44 -26.93
N ASN A 25 -15.55 17.43 -27.69
CA ASN A 25 -16.22 18.65 -28.13
C ASN A 25 -16.93 19.23 -26.90
N PHE A 26 -16.62 20.47 -26.53
CA PHE A 26 -17.30 21.18 -25.45
C PHE A 26 -18.32 22.13 -26.04
N LYS A 27 -19.56 22.10 -25.51
CA LYS A 27 -20.61 23.07 -25.84
C LYS A 27 -20.79 24.01 -24.65
N CYS A 28 -20.65 25.31 -24.86
CA CYS A 28 -20.93 26.31 -23.82
C CYS A 28 -22.43 26.34 -23.54
N SER A 29 -22.84 26.30 -22.26
CA SER A 29 -24.25 26.43 -21.89
C SER A 29 -24.81 27.85 -22.12
N ILE A 30 -23.95 28.88 -22.14
CA ILE A 30 -24.34 30.29 -22.24
C ILE A 30 -24.44 30.73 -23.71
N CYS A 31 -23.35 30.61 -24.46
CA CYS A 31 -23.29 31.11 -25.84
C CYS A 31 -23.46 30.02 -26.92
N GLN A 32 -23.69 28.77 -26.50
CA GLN A 32 -23.84 27.58 -27.36
C GLN A 32 -22.67 27.30 -28.30
N HIS A 33 -21.56 28.01 -28.14
CA HIS A 33 -20.34 27.80 -28.92
C HIS A 33 -19.79 26.40 -28.68
N ILE A 34 -19.41 25.72 -29.75
CA ILE A 34 -18.81 24.38 -29.69
C ILE A 34 -17.34 24.52 -30.05
N TRP A 35 -16.43 24.11 -29.17
CA TRP A 35 -15.00 24.09 -29.45
C TRP A 35 -14.38 22.77 -29.04
N LYS A 36 -13.32 22.43 -29.78
CA LYS A 36 -12.49 21.26 -29.50
C LYS A 36 -11.37 21.71 -28.58
N VAL A 37 -11.41 21.27 -27.33
CA VAL A 37 -10.23 21.34 -26.48
C VAL A 37 -9.40 20.12 -26.86
N LYS A 38 -8.29 20.32 -27.58
CA LYS A 38 -7.24 19.30 -27.58
C LYS A 38 -6.83 19.21 -26.12
N ALA A 39 -7.08 18.07 -25.49
CA ALA A 39 -6.37 17.74 -24.27
C ALA A 39 -4.91 17.99 -24.61
N GLN A 40 -4.31 19.04 -24.04
CA GLN A 40 -2.87 19.05 -23.96
C GLN A 40 -2.61 17.79 -23.16
N ASN A 41 -2.19 16.73 -23.86
CA ASN A 41 -1.36 15.73 -23.25
C ASN A 41 -0.30 16.57 -22.57
N LYS A 42 -0.48 16.83 -21.26
CA LYS A 42 0.67 17.05 -20.40
C LYS A 42 1.59 15.96 -20.87
N LYS A 43 2.74 16.36 -21.42
CA LYS A 43 3.87 15.47 -21.64
C LYS A 43 4.31 15.01 -20.26
N THR A 44 3.46 14.26 -19.56
CA THR A 44 3.88 13.33 -18.53
C THR A 44 4.20 12.08 -19.30
N SER A 45 5.38 12.16 -19.93
CA SER A 45 6.31 11.05 -20.01
C SER A 45 5.61 9.73 -20.27
N SER A 46 5.40 9.43 -21.55
CA SER A 46 5.30 8.08 -22.07
C SER A 46 6.61 7.30 -21.88
N ASP A 47 7.29 7.52 -20.74
CA ASP A 47 8.31 6.65 -20.22
C ASP A 47 7.61 5.80 -19.16
N LYS A 48 6.70 4.93 -19.64
CA LYS A 48 6.33 3.70 -18.92
C LYS A 48 7.54 2.76 -18.94
N LYS A 49 8.68 3.25 -18.44
CA LYS A 49 9.68 2.39 -17.82
C LYS A 49 8.93 1.72 -16.68
N ASN A 50 8.85 0.41 -16.72
CA ASN A 50 8.30 -0.45 -15.67
C ASN A 50 8.98 -0.13 -14.33
N ARG A 51 8.56 0.95 -13.67
CA ARG A 51 8.82 1.24 -12.27
C ARG A 51 7.50 0.96 -11.57
N LYS A 52 7.13 -0.31 -11.51
CA LYS A 52 6.59 -0.80 -10.24
C LYS A 52 7.75 -0.59 -9.26
N GLU A 53 7.75 0.55 -8.59
CA GLU A 53 8.51 0.71 -7.36
C GLU A 53 8.01 -0.41 -6.45
N ASN A 54 8.78 -1.50 -6.42
CA ASN A 54 8.47 -2.69 -5.67
C ASN A 54 8.70 -2.36 -4.19
N ASN A 55 7.74 -1.65 -3.57
CA ASN A 55 7.67 -1.47 -2.12
C ASN A 55 7.58 -2.81 -1.35
N TYR A 56 7.35 -3.91 -2.08
CA TYR A 56 7.41 -5.27 -1.54
C TYR A 56 8.82 -5.69 -1.13
N SER A 57 9.88 -5.10 -1.70
CA SER A 57 11.26 -5.43 -1.35
C SER A 57 11.56 -5.09 0.11
N TYR A 58 11.02 -3.98 0.62
CA TYR A 58 11.22 -3.59 2.02
C TYR A 58 10.53 -4.59 2.97
N VAL A 59 9.31 -5.01 2.64
CA VAL A 59 8.56 -6.01 3.42
C VAL A 59 9.29 -7.36 3.44
N LEU A 60 9.87 -7.78 2.31
CA LEU A 60 10.67 -9.01 2.25
C LEU A 60 11.94 -8.92 3.09
N ILE A 61 12.68 -7.81 3.01
CA ILE A 61 13.90 -7.60 3.80
C ILE A 61 13.57 -7.57 5.30
N LEU A 62 12.49 -6.89 5.69
CA LEU A 62 12.06 -6.81 7.09
C LEU A 62 11.75 -8.20 7.65
N ASN A 63 10.96 -9.01 6.92
CA ASN A 63 10.64 -10.38 7.35
C ASN A 63 11.89 -11.27 7.45
N LEU A 64 12.84 -11.11 6.52
CA LEU A 64 14.09 -11.87 6.55
C LEU A 64 14.93 -11.50 7.79
N VAL A 65 15.02 -10.21 8.12
CA VAL A 65 15.72 -9.73 9.33
C VAL A 65 15.07 -10.25 10.61
N ILE A 66 13.73 -10.20 10.70
CA ILE A 66 12.99 -10.74 11.85
C ILE A 66 13.27 -12.24 12.02
N LEU A 67 13.25 -12.99 10.91
CA LEU A 67 13.53 -14.43 10.94
C LEU A 67 14.98 -14.71 11.41
N LEU A 68 15.94 -13.92 10.95
CA LEU A 68 17.34 -14.04 11.35
C LEU A 68 17.54 -13.72 12.85
N LEU A 69 16.87 -12.68 13.35
CA LEU A 69 16.86 -12.33 14.77
C LEU A 69 16.24 -13.43 15.63
N ALA A 70 15.15 -14.05 15.18
CA ALA A 70 14.52 -15.15 15.89
C ALA A 70 15.45 -16.37 15.99
N VAL A 71 16.13 -16.73 14.90
CA VAL A 71 17.12 -17.82 14.90
C VAL A 71 18.30 -17.50 15.83
N LEU A 72 18.82 -16.26 15.78
CA LEU A 72 19.89 -15.81 16.68
C LEU A 72 19.46 -15.88 18.14
N ALA A 73 18.24 -15.43 18.46
CA ALA A 73 17.71 -15.53 19.82
C ALA A 73 17.62 -16.99 20.28
N LEU A 74 17.10 -17.89 19.45
CA LEU A 74 17.05 -19.32 19.78
C LEU A 74 18.44 -19.91 20.05
N ILE A 75 19.47 -19.49 19.32
CA ILE A 75 20.85 -19.95 19.53
C ILE A 75 21.42 -19.37 20.85
N LEU A 76 21.30 -18.06 21.07
CA LEU A 76 21.83 -17.39 22.27
C LEU A 76 21.13 -17.84 23.56
N PHE A 77 19.83 -18.09 23.49
CA PHE A 77 19.03 -18.52 24.63
C PHE A 77 18.89 -20.04 24.73
N LYS A 78 19.54 -20.83 23.86
CA LYS A 78 19.43 -22.29 23.81
C LYS A 78 19.60 -22.94 25.20
N GLU A 79 20.64 -22.54 25.92
CA GLU A 79 20.93 -23.07 27.27
C GLU A 79 19.84 -22.73 28.28
N LYS A 80 19.33 -21.49 28.23
CA LYS A 80 18.22 -21.04 29.09
C LYS A 80 16.89 -21.69 28.72
N LEU A 81 16.67 -21.99 27.44
CA LEU A 81 15.48 -22.69 26.95
C LEU A 81 15.44 -24.15 27.43
N VAL A 82 16.60 -24.82 27.46
CA VAL A 82 16.71 -26.18 28.04
C VAL A 82 16.38 -26.16 29.53
N TYR A 83 16.91 -25.18 30.28
CA TYR A 83 16.59 -25.03 31.70
C TYR A 83 15.11 -24.69 31.93
N SER A 84 14.54 -23.80 31.11
CA SER A 84 13.12 -23.47 31.15
C SER A 84 12.24 -24.71 30.95
N ASN A 85 12.62 -25.62 30.05
CA ASN A 85 11.85 -26.85 29.81
C ASN A 85 11.86 -27.76 31.05
N SER A 86 13.02 -27.95 31.69
CA SER A 86 13.11 -28.73 32.94
C SER A 86 12.26 -28.12 34.05
N PHE A 87 12.33 -26.80 34.22
CA PHE A 87 11.54 -26.08 35.22
C PHE A 87 10.02 -26.25 35.01
N TRP A 88 9.53 -26.16 33.77
CA TRP A 88 8.10 -26.35 33.49
C TRP A 88 7.65 -27.80 33.72
N ILE A 89 8.51 -28.78 33.47
CA ILE A 89 8.23 -30.19 33.76
C ILE A 89 8.10 -30.40 35.28
N GLU A 90 9.08 -29.93 36.05
CA GLU A 90 9.05 -30.02 37.52
C GLU A 90 7.84 -29.27 38.11
N PHE A 91 7.52 -28.11 37.57
CA PHE A 91 6.35 -27.33 37.97
C PHE A 91 5.06 -28.08 37.64
N TYR A 92 4.95 -28.67 36.45
CA TYR A 92 3.79 -29.47 36.05
C TYR A 92 3.62 -30.71 36.94
N GLU A 93 4.70 -31.43 37.23
CA GLU A 93 4.70 -32.55 38.18
C GLU A 93 4.29 -32.12 39.59
N PHE A 94 4.73 -30.95 40.03
CA PHE A 94 4.29 -30.36 41.29
C PHE A 94 2.76 -30.15 41.32
N PHE A 95 2.15 -29.63 40.25
CA PHE A 95 0.69 -29.51 40.18
C PHE A 95 -0.01 -30.87 40.10
N LEU A 96 0.54 -31.84 39.35
CA LEU A 96 -0.01 -33.19 39.32
C LEU A 96 -0.03 -33.82 40.71
N ASN A 97 1.04 -33.65 41.49
CA ASN A 97 1.14 -34.17 42.85
C ASN A 97 0.23 -33.43 43.85
N LEU A 98 -0.18 -32.20 43.55
CA LEU A 98 -1.14 -31.43 44.34
C LEU A 98 -2.60 -31.78 44.05
N ILE A 99 -2.90 -32.40 42.91
CA ILE A 99 -4.24 -32.88 42.61
C ILE A 99 -4.40 -34.22 43.32
N PRO A 100 -5.21 -34.32 44.39
CA PRO A 100 -5.46 -35.60 45.02
C PRO A 100 -6.21 -36.48 44.01
N ILE A 101 -5.50 -37.45 43.44
CA ILE A 101 -6.10 -38.54 42.69
C ILE A 101 -6.97 -39.31 43.69
N LYS A 102 -8.29 -39.26 43.50
CA LYS A 102 -9.24 -40.12 44.23
C LYS A 102 -9.13 -41.55 43.77
#